data_AF-A0A358EN07-F1
#
_entry.id   AF-A0A358EN07-F1
#
_cell.length_a   1.000
_cell.length_b   1.000
_cell.length_c   1.000
_cell.angle_alpha   90.00
_cell.angle_beta   90.00
_cell.angle_gamma   90.00
#
_symmetry.space_group_name_H-M   'P 1'
#
loop_
_entity.id
_entity.type
_entity.pdbx_description
1 polymer ?
#
loop_
_entity_poly.entity_id
_entity_poly.type
_entity_poly.pdbx_seq_one_letter_code
_entity_poly.pdbx_strand_id
1 'polypeptide(L)'
;MENKIKYLGLCFVTSIVFALPFNARSNDAFDTSNWNQFRGPNGDGVSTSSNLPTEFSGTKNVQWRTAIHGLGWSSPVVWKDQVWVTTARDDGSELFVLCVKLDTGKIIHDIKVFDVANPQNEWSDLNTHATPTPIIEEGRIYVHFGTYGTACLDTQTGKKIWERRDLNCDHRVRPASSPVMDKNLLFLTYDGVDQQFVAALEKQTGKTRWLTKRTYKSGQEPPKSKPNDNRKSYATPTLIDHNGRKQLISPAAEATYSYDPSSGEELWFIRHGKGYGYNVTCRPIYRHGLVFTNSGISKNLFAIDPSGSGDVTDTHIRWTTRRGVSNIPAPLVVGDNLYMIGDSGGMVSCLDAKTGKQLYQERLGGIQNHWVSPIFADGKIYFFSRDGVFSVIEASSEFKVLSKNESDTVFVSMPAIVGDSMLIRSNAHLYRIAKGYQVDPLPVVAASQKPSVSNKGGKVASKDLDALGQQLKAAVTSGKMTKEEAIAKWNKAVAGKSGAKGKGSSDGKGQVDLKELAQQLRSAVASGKMTQKEAFEKLSEAASGKQPPNKDKPTKVNLDEYGEQLKKAVASGKMTKEEAIAKYKEAAEAQKGGKGTGIKKG
;
A
#
# COMPACT_ATOMS: atom_id res chain seq x y z
N MET A 1 -58.38 81.61 -24.42
CA MET A 1 -59.27 80.77 -23.60
C MET A 1 -58.39 79.79 -22.85
N GLU A 2 -58.38 79.97 -21.53
CA GLU A 2 -57.89 79.15 -20.39
C GLU A 2 -57.67 77.64 -20.66
N ASN A 3 -56.81 76.87 -19.99
CA ASN A 3 -55.73 77.00 -19.01
C ASN A 3 -55.22 75.55 -18.82
N LYS A 4 -53.91 75.28 -18.72
CA LYS A 4 -53.31 74.30 -17.79
C LYS A 4 -51.79 74.22 -17.98
N ILE A 5 -51.11 74.50 -16.88
CA ILE A 5 -49.66 74.52 -16.64
C ILE A 5 -49.06 73.11 -16.82
N LYS A 6 -47.84 73.01 -17.38
CA LYS A 6 -46.74 72.14 -16.88
C LYS A 6 -45.40 72.52 -17.52
N TYR A 7 -44.39 72.59 -16.65
CA TYR A 7 -43.07 73.18 -16.84
C TYR A 7 -42.22 72.54 -17.95
N LEU A 8 -41.59 73.42 -18.74
CA LEU A 8 -40.45 73.18 -19.62
C LEU A 8 -39.16 73.21 -18.80
N GLY A 9 -38.29 72.23 -18.98
CA GLY A 9 -36.92 72.21 -18.45
C GLY A 9 -36.07 71.25 -19.27
N LEU A 10 -35.41 71.80 -20.30
CA LEU A 10 -34.67 71.08 -21.34
C LEU A 10 -33.26 70.70 -20.87
N CYS A 11 -32.85 69.49 -21.27
CA CYS A 11 -31.68 68.72 -20.87
C CYS A 11 -30.33 69.40 -21.10
N PHE A 12 -29.49 69.47 -20.05
CA PHE A 12 -28.03 69.52 -20.18
C PHE A 12 -27.46 68.13 -19.87
N VAL A 13 -26.84 67.51 -20.89
CA VAL A 13 -26.09 66.26 -20.77
C VAL A 13 -24.72 66.59 -20.20
N THR A 14 -24.43 66.13 -18.98
CA THR A 14 -23.09 66.15 -18.40
C THR A 14 -22.68 64.70 -18.15
N SER A 15 -21.67 64.23 -18.87
CA SER A 15 -21.13 62.87 -18.76
C SER A 15 -20.56 62.61 -17.37
N ILE A 16 -21.22 61.74 -16.60
CA ILE A 16 -20.68 61.17 -15.36
C ILE A 16 -20.01 59.85 -15.72
N VAL A 17 -18.67 59.84 -15.71
CA VAL A 17 -17.86 58.62 -15.73
C VAL A 17 -18.05 57.96 -14.36
N PHE A 18 -18.90 56.94 -14.29
CA PHE A 18 -18.93 56.04 -13.14
C PHE A 18 -17.69 55.15 -13.20
N ALA A 19 -16.68 55.49 -12.41
CA ALA A 19 -15.64 54.55 -12.02
C ALA A 19 -16.31 53.47 -11.16
N LEU A 20 -16.67 52.34 -11.80
CA LEU A 20 -17.09 51.15 -11.07
C LEU A 20 -15.89 50.67 -10.22
N PRO A 21 -16.06 50.46 -8.91
CA PRO A 21 -15.01 49.86 -8.12
C PRO A 21 -14.75 48.46 -8.68
N PHE A 22 -13.51 48.24 -9.13
CA PHE A 22 -12.99 46.93 -9.46
C PHE A 22 -13.20 46.07 -8.21
N ASN A 23 -14.21 45.21 -8.23
CA ASN A 23 -14.46 44.25 -7.16
C ASN A 23 -13.17 43.45 -6.97
N ALA A 24 -12.45 43.76 -5.90
CA ALA A 24 -11.35 42.92 -5.44
C ALA A 24 -11.94 41.53 -5.28
N ARG A 25 -11.48 40.59 -6.13
CA ARG A 25 -11.65 39.16 -5.87
C ARG A 25 -11.29 38.95 -4.41
N SER A 26 -12.20 38.39 -3.64
CA SER A 26 -11.87 37.79 -2.36
C SER A 26 -10.73 36.81 -2.63
N ASN A 27 -9.52 37.23 -2.28
CA ASN A 27 -8.49 36.28 -1.95
C ASN A 27 -9.05 35.55 -0.73
N ASP A 28 -9.57 34.34 -0.94
CA ASP A 28 -9.69 33.37 0.14
C ASP A 28 -8.27 33.17 0.66
N ALA A 29 -7.89 33.99 1.64
CA ALA A 29 -6.68 33.81 2.40
C ALA A 29 -6.85 32.45 3.09
N PHE A 30 -6.17 31.44 2.55
CA PHE A 30 -6.10 30.12 3.17
C PHE A 30 -5.68 30.31 4.62
N ASP A 31 -6.56 29.96 5.54
CA ASP A 31 -6.22 29.85 6.95
C ASP A 31 -5.16 28.75 7.08
N THR A 32 -3.92 29.15 7.33
CA THR A 32 -2.78 28.24 7.52
C THR A 32 -2.93 27.36 8.77
N SER A 33 -4.02 27.51 9.52
CA SER A 33 -4.36 26.67 10.67
C SER A 33 -4.98 25.31 10.31
N ASN A 34 -5.44 25.09 9.08
CA ASN A 34 -6.27 23.91 8.77
C ASN A 34 -5.64 22.98 7.72
N TRP A 35 -5.66 21.68 8.01
CA TRP A 35 -5.25 20.60 7.11
C TRP A 35 -6.32 19.52 7.15
N ASN A 36 -7.45 19.79 6.51
CA ASN A 36 -8.72 19.16 6.87
C ASN A 36 -8.99 17.79 6.23
N GLN A 37 -8.17 17.35 5.27
CA GLN A 37 -8.36 16.11 4.54
C GLN A 37 -7.02 15.47 4.12
N PHE A 38 -7.08 14.26 3.57
CA PHE A 38 -5.92 13.59 2.98
C PHE A 38 -5.22 14.48 1.96
N ARG A 39 -3.91 14.69 2.14
CA ARG A 39 -3.07 15.59 1.32
C ARG A 39 -3.44 17.09 1.39
N GLY A 40 -4.09 17.51 2.47
CA GLY A 40 -4.30 18.92 2.80
C GLY A 40 -5.53 19.54 2.16
N PRO A 41 -5.75 20.85 2.36
CA PRO A 41 -7.01 21.52 2.03
C PRO A 41 -7.48 21.34 0.59
N ASN A 42 -6.55 21.28 -0.36
CA ASN A 42 -6.81 21.07 -1.78
C ASN A 42 -6.63 19.62 -2.24
N GLY A 43 -6.16 18.73 -1.36
CA GLY A 43 -5.93 17.31 -1.65
C GLY A 43 -4.74 17.02 -2.58
N ASP A 44 -3.85 17.99 -2.77
CA ASP A 44 -2.75 17.94 -3.74
C ASP A 44 -1.35 17.83 -3.09
N GLY A 45 -1.26 17.94 -1.77
CA GLY A 45 0.02 17.91 -1.04
C GLY A 45 0.84 19.19 -1.18
N VAL A 46 0.20 20.32 -1.48
CA VAL A 46 0.83 21.65 -1.56
C VAL A 46 0.43 22.47 -0.32
N SER A 47 1.42 22.99 0.39
CA SER A 47 1.23 23.94 1.49
C SER A 47 1.83 25.31 1.16
N THR A 48 1.18 26.36 1.64
CA THR A 48 1.68 27.74 1.64
C THR A 48 2.52 28.08 2.88
N SER A 49 2.61 27.14 3.82
CA SER A 49 3.42 27.27 5.03
C SER A 49 4.89 27.49 4.73
N SER A 50 5.55 28.27 5.59
CA SER A 50 6.98 28.59 5.52
C SER A 50 7.72 28.16 6.78
N ASN A 51 9.05 28.24 6.76
CA ASN A 51 9.90 27.96 7.92
C ASN A 51 9.82 26.53 8.49
N LEU A 52 9.31 25.56 7.72
CA LEU A 52 9.27 24.17 8.15
C LEU A 52 10.69 23.61 8.40
N PRO A 53 10.87 22.73 9.40
CA PRO A 53 12.16 22.10 9.67
C PRO A 53 12.58 21.21 8.50
N THR A 54 13.80 21.42 8.00
CA THR A 54 14.44 20.54 7.02
C THR A 54 15.27 19.45 7.68
N GLU A 55 15.54 19.59 8.97
CA GLU A 55 16.24 18.60 9.78
C GLU A 55 15.36 18.17 10.94
N PHE A 56 15.25 16.87 11.21
CA PHE A 56 14.55 16.36 12.39
C PHE A 56 14.92 14.90 12.65
N SER A 57 14.68 14.42 13.86
CA SER A 57 14.84 13.03 14.26
C SER A 57 13.69 12.62 15.21
N GLY A 58 13.83 11.50 15.91
CA GLY A 58 12.91 11.14 17.00
C GLY A 58 12.95 12.10 18.21
N THR A 59 13.93 12.99 18.28
CA THR A 59 14.14 13.94 19.40
C THR A 59 14.41 15.38 18.95
N LYS A 60 15.15 15.58 17.85
CA LYS A 60 15.50 16.90 17.32
C LYS A 60 14.34 17.52 16.54
N ASN A 61 14.06 18.80 16.79
CA ASN A 61 12.96 19.56 16.21
C ASN A 61 11.59 18.92 16.45
N VAL A 62 11.43 18.23 17.59
CA VAL A 62 10.18 17.65 18.04
C VAL A 62 9.63 18.55 19.15
N GLN A 63 8.46 19.15 18.96
CA GLN A 63 7.79 19.97 19.97
C GLN A 63 7.09 19.10 21.01
N TRP A 64 6.39 18.07 20.55
CA TRP A 64 5.81 17.04 21.40
C TRP A 64 5.68 15.74 20.63
N ARG A 65 5.53 14.65 21.39
CA ARG A 65 5.15 13.33 20.87
C ARG A 65 4.10 12.72 21.78
N THR A 66 3.13 12.05 21.18
CA THR A 66 1.99 11.45 21.89
C THR A 66 1.87 10.00 21.47
N ALA A 67 1.86 9.09 22.43
CA ALA A 67 1.60 7.68 22.16
C ALA A 67 0.16 7.49 21.66
N ILE A 68 0.00 6.75 20.57
CA ILE A 68 -1.29 6.41 19.97
C ILE A 68 -1.44 4.90 20.05
N HIS A 69 -2.55 4.44 20.64
CA HIS A 69 -2.81 3.02 20.77
C HIS A 69 -3.21 2.37 19.44
N GLY A 70 -3.06 1.05 19.36
CA GLY A 70 -3.38 0.27 18.17
C GLY A 70 -2.53 0.61 16.96
N LEU A 71 -3.05 0.29 15.78
CA LEU A 71 -2.39 0.48 14.50
C LEU A 71 -3.30 1.23 13.52
N GLY A 72 -2.73 2.20 12.80
CA GLY A 72 -3.42 2.91 11.73
C GLY A 72 -2.46 3.71 10.86
N TRP A 73 -2.79 3.86 9.58
CA TRP A 73 -1.99 4.60 8.60
C TRP A 73 -2.64 5.89 8.11
N SER A 74 -3.79 6.26 8.69
CA SER A 74 -4.42 7.54 8.40
C SER A 74 -3.44 8.69 8.64
N SER A 75 -3.48 9.67 7.74
CA SER A 75 -2.83 10.95 8.00
C SER A 75 -3.56 11.71 9.11
N PRO A 76 -2.84 12.55 9.89
CA PRO A 76 -3.50 13.52 10.74
C PRO A 76 -4.28 14.53 9.88
N VAL A 77 -5.45 14.94 10.37
CA VAL A 77 -6.15 16.12 9.87
C VAL A 77 -6.30 17.14 10.98
N VAL A 78 -6.27 18.42 10.62
CA VAL A 78 -6.27 19.53 11.57
C VAL A 78 -7.39 20.51 11.26
N TRP A 79 -8.12 20.86 12.31
CA TRP A 79 -9.07 21.97 12.30
C TRP A 79 -8.85 22.82 13.55
N LYS A 80 -8.36 24.05 13.36
CA LYS A 80 -7.94 24.95 14.44
C LYS A 80 -6.96 24.24 15.38
N ASP A 81 -7.32 24.05 16.65
CA ASP A 81 -6.48 23.43 17.69
C ASP A 81 -6.65 21.91 17.82
N GLN A 82 -7.44 21.28 16.95
CA GLN A 82 -7.75 19.86 17.02
C GLN A 82 -7.05 19.05 15.93
N VAL A 83 -6.33 18.00 16.33
CA VAL A 83 -5.65 17.05 15.45
C VAL A 83 -6.33 15.70 15.55
N TRP A 84 -6.85 15.19 14.45
CA TRP A 84 -7.59 13.93 14.42
C TRP A 84 -6.89 12.84 13.61
N VAL A 85 -6.93 11.61 14.12
CA VAL A 85 -6.41 10.39 13.46
C VAL A 85 -7.33 9.20 13.74
N THR A 86 -7.40 8.23 12.83
CA THR A 86 -8.07 6.95 13.07
C THR A 86 -7.08 5.87 13.50
N THR A 87 -7.47 4.98 14.41
CA THR A 87 -6.66 3.81 14.78
C THR A 87 -7.57 2.60 14.94
N ALA A 88 -6.97 1.42 15.00
CA ALA A 88 -7.68 0.17 15.22
C ALA A 88 -6.87 -0.71 16.16
N ARG A 89 -7.56 -1.57 16.91
CA ARG A 89 -6.88 -2.67 17.61
C ARG A 89 -6.13 -3.54 16.59
N ASP A 90 -5.02 -4.15 17.00
CA ASP A 90 -4.14 -4.92 16.11
C ASP A 90 -4.85 -6.06 15.37
N ASP A 91 -5.86 -6.66 15.99
CA ASP A 91 -6.70 -7.71 15.41
C ASP A 91 -7.85 -7.18 14.53
N GLY A 92 -8.03 -5.85 14.47
CA GLY A 92 -9.08 -5.18 13.70
C GLY A 92 -10.48 -5.26 14.31
N SER A 93 -10.64 -5.84 15.51
CA SER A 93 -11.95 -6.04 16.14
C SER A 93 -12.62 -4.76 16.63
N GLU A 94 -11.83 -3.70 16.87
CA GLU A 94 -12.31 -2.41 17.36
C GLU A 94 -11.65 -1.27 16.57
N LEU A 95 -12.47 -0.31 16.13
CA LEU A 95 -12.07 0.82 15.31
C LEU A 95 -12.32 2.12 16.08
N PHE A 96 -11.34 3.01 16.08
CA PHE A 96 -11.29 4.19 16.93
C PHE A 96 -10.94 5.45 16.14
N VAL A 97 -11.31 6.60 16.70
CA VAL A 97 -10.78 7.90 16.32
C VAL A 97 -10.28 8.65 17.56
N LEU A 98 -9.12 9.27 17.44
CA LEU A 98 -8.51 10.07 18.49
C LEU A 98 -8.45 11.53 18.07
N CYS A 99 -8.65 12.42 19.04
CA CYS A 99 -8.36 13.84 18.92
C CYS A 99 -7.26 14.24 19.89
N VAL A 100 -6.28 14.96 19.38
CA VAL A 100 -5.12 15.47 20.11
C VAL A 100 -5.11 17.00 20.01
N LYS A 101 -4.83 17.70 21.11
CA LYS A 101 -4.68 19.16 21.11
C LYS A 101 -3.37 19.54 20.41
N LEU A 102 -3.46 20.39 19.38
CA LEU A 102 -2.34 20.78 18.51
C LEU A 102 -1.13 21.33 19.28
N ASP A 103 -1.34 22.14 20.30
CA ASP A 103 -0.24 22.82 21.01
C ASP A 103 0.45 21.97 22.05
N THR A 104 -0.25 21.00 22.64
CA THR A 104 0.26 20.25 23.79
C THR A 104 0.48 18.78 23.52
N GLY A 105 -0.09 18.23 22.45
CA GLY A 105 -0.09 16.79 22.20
C GLY A 105 -1.03 16.00 23.13
N LYS A 106 -1.83 16.66 23.98
CA LYS A 106 -2.75 15.96 24.90
C LYS A 106 -3.92 15.36 24.13
N ILE A 107 -4.19 14.06 24.35
CA ILE A 107 -5.41 13.42 23.86
C ILE A 107 -6.63 14.03 24.58
N ILE A 108 -7.59 14.54 23.81
CA ILE A 108 -8.84 15.13 24.31
C ILE A 108 -10.07 14.28 23.95
N HIS A 109 -9.98 13.45 22.91
CA HIS A 109 -10.96 12.41 22.61
C HIS A 109 -10.26 11.09 22.25
N ASP A 110 -10.80 9.99 22.74
CA ASP A 110 -10.46 8.63 22.34
C ASP A 110 -11.77 7.83 22.25
N ILE A 111 -12.27 7.68 21.03
CA ILE A 111 -13.64 7.26 20.77
C ILE A 111 -13.61 5.94 20.01
N LYS A 112 -14.13 4.88 20.63
CA LYS A 112 -14.47 3.67 19.89
C LYS A 112 -15.66 3.95 18.99
N VAL A 113 -15.45 3.86 17.68
CA VAL A 113 -16.45 4.14 16.65
C VAL A 113 -17.25 2.87 16.35
N PHE A 114 -16.56 1.74 16.15
CA PHE A 114 -17.18 0.50 15.69
C PHE A 114 -16.51 -0.75 16.30
N ASP A 115 -17.33 -1.74 16.64
CA ASP A 115 -16.90 -3.14 16.76
C ASP A 115 -17.02 -3.86 15.40
N VAL A 116 -16.13 -4.82 15.16
CA VAL A 116 -16.00 -5.62 13.93
C VAL A 116 -15.89 -7.09 14.29
N ALA A 117 -16.94 -7.86 13.99
CA ALA A 117 -16.96 -9.29 14.30
C ALA A 117 -15.98 -10.11 13.43
N ASN A 118 -15.85 -9.76 12.15
CA ASN A 118 -15.05 -10.51 11.18
C ASN A 118 -14.09 -9.56 10.41
N PRO A 119 -12.99 -9.13 11.03
CA PRO A 119 -12.03 -8.24 10.39
C PRO A 119 -11.31 -8.95 9.24
N GLN A 120 -11.25 -8.30 8.07
CA GLN A 120 -10.49 -8.78 6.92
C GLN A 120 -8.99 -8.61 7.15
N ASN A 121 -8.22 -9.69 7.10
CA ASN A 121 -6.80 -9.66 7.47
C ASN A 121 -5.85 -10.31 6.44
N GLU A 122 -6.25 -10.44 5.17
CA GLU A 122 -5.30 -10.95 4.17
C GLU A 122 -4.15 -9.94 3.98
N TRP A 123 -2.92 -10.48 3.87
CA TRP A 123 -1.66 -9.72 3.76
C TRP A 123 -1.55 -8.57 4.77
N SER A 124 -1.47 -8.90 6.07
CA SER A 124 -1.41 -7.96 7.20
C SER A 124 -0.39 -6.83 7.03
N ASP A 125 0.77 -7.12 6.43
CA ASP A 125 1.90 -6.17 6.36
C ASP A 125 1.72 -5.06 5.30
N LEU A 126 0.67 -5.13 4.48
CA LEU A 126 0.44 -4.22 3.35
C LEU A 126 -0.63 -3.15 3.59
N ASN A 127 -1.44 -3.26 4.65
CA ASN A 127 -2.48 -2.28 4.98
C ASN A 127 -2.91 -2.37 6.46
N THR A 128 -3.69 -1.42 6.97
CA THR A 128 -4.29 -1.45 8.32
C THR A 128 -5.81 -1.32 8.26
N HIS A 129 -6.49 -1.60 9.37
CA HIS A 129 -7.93 -1.41 9.48
C HIS A 129 -8.34 0.07 9.55
N ALA A 130 -7.39 0.97 9.84
CA ALA A 130 -7.59 2.40 10.02
C ALA A 130 -6.69 3.24 9.09
N THR A 131 -6.60 2.82 7.82
CA THR A 131 -5.83 3.53 6.78
C THR A 131 -6.55 4.73 6.19
N PRO A 132 -7.88 4.70 5.91
CA PRO A 132 -8.55 5.87 5.37
C PRO A 132 -8.36 7.09 6.30
N THR A 133 -7.99 8.22 5.71
CA THR A 133 -7.83 9.48 6.44
C THR A 133 -9.19 10.12 6.64
N PRO A 134 -9.57 10.51 7.88
CA PRO A 134 -10.83 11.19 8.11
C PRO A 134 -10.87 12.56 7.41
N ILE A 135 -12.05 13.15 7.30
CA ILE A 135 -12.21 14.52 6.81
C ILE A 135 -12.95 15.35 7.86
N ILE A 136 -12.47 16.56 8.11
CA ILE A 136 -12.99 17.45 9.15
C ILE A 136 -13.47 18.77 8.56
N GLU A 137 -14.51 19.32 9.18
CA GLU A 137 -14.98 20.69 8.98
C GLU A 137 -15.42 21.25 10.35
N GLU A 138 -15.89 22.49 10.36
CA GLU A 138 -16.35 23.09 11.60
C GLU A 138 -17.48 22.28 12.26
N GLY A 139 -17.24 21.86 13.50
CA GLY A 139 -18.19 21.12 14.33
C GLY A 139 -18.32 19.62 13.99
N ARG A 140 -17.76 19.12 12.88
CA ARG A 140 -17.97 17.74 12.42
C ARG A 140 -16.71 17.09 11.88
N ILE A 141 -16.52 15.82 12.26
CA ILE A 141 -15.54 14.92 11.65
C ILE A 141 -16.24 13.70 11.06
N TYR A 142 -15.83 13.33 9.85
CA TYR A 142 -16.31 12.14 9.15
C TYR A 142 -15.19 11.10 9.13
N VAL A 143 -15.46 9.95 9.75
CA VAL A 143 -14.53 8.83 9.85
C VAL A 143 -15.03 7.68 8.98
N HIS A 144 -14.12 7.06 8.22
CA HIS A 144 -14.46 6.02 7.26
C HIS A 144 -13.54 4.82 7.45
N PHE A 145 -14.13 3.63 7.49
CA PHE A 145 -13.42 2.36 7.64
C PHE A 145 -13.90 1.36 6.58
N GLY A 146 -14.20 1.84 5.37
CA GLY A 146 -14.66 1.02 4.25
C GLY A 146 -15.90 0.20 4.58
N THR A 147 -15.80 -1.12 4.39
CA THR A 147 -16.90 -2.06 4.63
C THR A 147 -17.32 -2.15 6.10
N TYR A 148 -16.48 -1.72 7.05
CA TYR A 148 -16.79 -1.81 8.47
C TYR A 148 -17.74 -0.69 8.93
N GLY A 149 -17.71 0.46 8.24
CA GLY A 149 -18.65 1.55 8.45
C GLY A 149 -18.08 2.95 8.18
N THR A 150 -18.99 3.92 8.14
CA THR A 150 -18.71 5.37 8.07
C THR A 150 -19.53 6.08 9.13
N ALA A 151 -18.96 7.05 9.84
CA ALA A 151 -19.70 7.83 10.83
C ALA A 151 -19.37 9.32 10.76
N CYS A 152 -20.32 10.15 11.17
CA CYS A 152 -20.09 11.55 11.49
C CYS A 152 -20.15 11.74 13.00
N LEU A 153 -19.15 12.41 13.56
CA LEU A 153 -19.09 12.74 14.97
C LEU A 153 -19.06 14.27 15.16
N ASP A 154 -19.67 14.72 16.23
CA ASP A 154 -19.53 16.09 16.72
C ASP A 154 -18.12 16.29 17.30
N THR A 155 -17.40 17.29 16.82
CA THR A 155 -15.98 17.48 17.18
C THR A 155 -15.77 17.98 18.61
N GLN A 156 -16.79 18.55 19.24
CA GLN A 156 -16.67 19.08 20.61
C GLN A 156 -16.94 18.00 21.66
N THR A 157 -17.92 17.14 21.40
CA THR A 157 -18.42 16.15 22.35
C THR A 157 -17.93 14.74 22.04
N GLY A 158 -17.47 14.48 20.81
CA GLY A 158 -17.14 13.15 20.32
C GLY A 158 -18.37 12.27 20.05
N LYS A 159 -19.59 12.79 20.22
CA LYS A 159 -20.82 12.02 20.03
C LYS A 159 -21.06 11.74 18.56
N LYS A 160 -21.49 10.51 18.28
CA LYS A 160 -21.90 10.08 16.95
C LYS A 160 -23.22 10.74 16.57
N ILE A 161 -23.19 11.53 15.48
CA ILE A 161 -24.36 12.19 14.89
C ILE A 161 -25.11 11.17 14.02
N TRP A 162 -24.39 10.44 13.18
CA TRP A 162 -24.94 9.32 12.39
C TRP A 162 -23.84 8.29 12.08
N GLU A 163 -24.26 7.07 11.73
CA GLU A 163 -23.40 6.03 11.16
C GLU A 163 -24.08 5.28 10.01
N ARG A 164 -23.26 4.65 9.18
CA ARG A 164 -23.65 3.77 8.07
C ARG A 164 -22.75 2.53 8.09
N ARG A 165 -23.36 1.35 7.98
CA ARG A 165 -22.67 0.04 7.94
C ARG A 165 -23.12 -0.87 6.80
N ASP A 166 -24.06 -0.38 5.99
CA ASP A 166 -24.75 -1.09 4.91
C ASP A 166 -24.07 -0.91 3.54
N LEU A 167 -23.04 -0.08 3.45
CA LEU A 167 -22.17 0.01 2.27
C LEU A 167 -20.99 -0.94 2.45
N ASN A 168 -21.02 -2.07 1.75
CA ASN A 168 -20.05 -3.14 1.91
C ASN A 168 -19.43 -3.53 0.57
N CYS A 169 -18.16 -3.93 0.65
CA CYS A 169 -17.48 -4.71 -0.38
C CYS A 169 -16.42 -5.56 0.31
N ASP A 170 -15.93 -6.57 -0.39
CA ASP A 170 -14.76 -7.32 0.03
C ASP A 170 -13.49 -6.55 -0.39
N HIS A 171 -12.90 -5.81 0.56
CA HIS A 171 -11.62 -5.12 0.32
C HIS A 171 -10.46 -6.11 0.21
N ARG A 172 -10.58 -7.27 0.87
CA ARG A 172 -9.59 -8.33 1.06
C ARG A 172 -8.33 -7.90 1.80
N VAL A 173 -7.68 -6.82 1.34
CA VAL A 173 -6.48 -6.20 1.94
C VAL A 173 -6.83 -4.92 2.71
N ARG A 174 -7.97 -4.92 3.39
CA ARG A 174 -8.51 -3.80 4.19
C ARG A 174 -8.79 -2.51 3.38
N PRO A 175 -9.64 -1.61 3.88
CA PRO A 175 -9.93 -0.35 3.20
C PRO A 175 -8.74 0.63 3.17
N ALA A 176 -8.71 1.54 2.20
CA ALA A 176 -7.70 2.61 2.16
C ALA A 176 -8.18 3.92 1.49
N SER A 177 -9.20 3.89 0.62
CA SER A 177 -9.78 5.10 0.04
C SER A 177 -10.35 6.01 1.13
N SER A 178 -9.92 7.27 1.14
CA SER A 178 -10.40 8.28 2.09
C SER A 178 -11.64 8.99 1.56
N PRO A 179 -12.56 9.47 2.43
CA PRO A 179 -13.67 10.32 2.01
C PRO A 179 -13.19 11.65 1.43
N VAL A 180 -14.00 12.23 0.53
CA VAL A 180 -13.88 13.63 0.11
C VAL A 180 -15.24 14.32 0.19
N MET A 181 -15.29 15.64 0.23
CA MET A 181 -16.54 16.38 0.36
C MET A 181 -16.64 17.56 -0.61
N ASP A 182 -17.86 17.85 -1.07
CA ASP A 182 -18.22 19.09 -1.77
C ASP A 182 -19.58 19.56 -1.25
N LYS A 183 -19.69 20.84 -0.89
CA LYS A 183 -20.94 21.45 -0.41
C LYS A 183 -21.57 20.63 0.72
N ASN A 184 -22.69 19.94 0.47
CA ASN A 184 -23.43 19.12 1.45
C ASN A 184 -23.20 17.62 1.27
N LEU A 185 -22.30 17.19 0.38
CA LEU A 185 -22.07 15.79 0.04
C LEU A 185 -20.72 15.28 0.54
N LEU A 186 -20.72 14.03 0.97
CA LEU A 186 -19.56 13.21 1.33
C LEU A 186 -19.46 12.05 0.33
N PHE A 187 -18.36 11.95 -0.39
CA PHE A 187 -18.13 10.92 -1.40
C PHE A 187 -17.25 9.79 -0.86
N LEU A 188 -17.68 8.56 -1.10
CA LEU A 188 -17.02 7.33 -0.65
C LEU A 188 -16.75 6.41 -1.85
N THR A 189 -15.56 5.82 -1.89
CA THR A 189 -15.16 4.86 -2.93
C THR A 189 -15.09 3.46 -2.36
N TYR A 190 -15.75 2.52 -3.02
CA TYR A 190 -15.75 1.10 -2.69
C TYR A 190 -15.32 0.32 -3.93
N ASP A 191 -14.03 0.02 -4.05
CA ASP A 191 -13.49 -0.79 -5.16
C ASP A 191 -12.94 -2.11 -4.60
N GLY A 192 -13.85 -2.98 -4.16
CA GLY A 192 -13.55 -4.31 -3.65
C GLY A 192 -13.33 -5.34 -4.75
N VAL A 193 -13.24 -6.62 -4.37
CA VAL A 193 -13.01 -7.73 -5.31
C VAL A 193 -14.33 -8.33 -5.81
N ASP A 194 -15.39 -8.15 -5.05
CA ASP A 194 -16.76 -8.56 -5.34
C ASP A 194 -17.53 -7.48 -6.12
N GLN A 195 -17.41 -6.21 -5.71
CA GLN A 195 -18.16 -5.09 -6.26
C GLN A 195 -17.38 -3.77 -6.23
N GLN A 196 -17.69 -2.89 -7.19
CA GLN A 196 -17.05 -1.59 -7.35
C GLN A 196 -18.10 -0.48 -7.57
N PHE A 197 -18.11 0.54 -6.72
CA PHE A 197 -19.01 1.68 -6.81
C PHE A 197 -18.48 2.92 -6.09
N VAL A 198 -19.05 4.07 -6.43
CA VAL A 198 -18.89 5.34 -5.70
C VAL A 198 -20.25 5.72 -5.13
N ALA A 199 -20.28 6.22 -3.90
CA ALA A 199 -21.49 6.70 -3.25
C ALA A 199 -21.31 8.15 -2.78
N ALA A 200 -22.37 8.95 -2.88
CA ALA A 200 -22.48 10.24 -2.21
C ALA A 200 -23.50 10.17 -1.09
N LEU A 201 -23.11 10.64 0.09
CA LEU A 201 -23.97 10.76 1.26
C LEU A 201 -24.20 12.24 1.58
N GLU A 202 -25.39 12.57 2.08
CA GLU A 202 -25.62 13.87 2.73
C GLU A 202 -24.79 13.96 4.00
N LYS A 203 -23.95 14.99 4.13
CA LYS A 203 -23.08 15.21 5.29
C LYS A 203 -23.84 15.29 6.61
N GLN A 204 -25.03 15.91 6.60
CA GLN A 204 -25.79 16.15 7.82
C GLN A 204 -26.50 14.89 8.34
N THR A 205 -26.94 14.00 7.45
CA THR A 205 -27.85 12.90 7.79
C THR A 205 -27.25 11.52 7.54
N GLY A 206 -26.18 11.44 6.74
CA GLY A 206 -25.59 10.19 6.26
C GLY A 206 -26.45 9.48 5.21
N LYS A 207 -27.58 10.04 4.76
CA LYS A 207 -28.46 9.41 3.76
C LYS A 207 -27.78 9.36 2.40
N THR A 208 -27.96 8.26 1.68
CA THR A 208 -27.45 8.12 0.31
C THR A 208 -28.17 9.07 -0.62
N ARG A 209 -27.41 9.97 -1.27
CA ARG A 209 -27.92 10.83 -2.34
C ARG A 209 -27.91 10.11 -3.68
N TRP A 210 -26.81 9.44 -3.97
CA TRP A 210 -26.64 8.60 -5.15
C TRP A 210 -25.58 7.51 -4.91
N LEU A 211 -25.66 6.45 -5.69
CA LEU A 211 -24.66 5.38 -5.76
C LEU A 211 -24.52 4.93 -7.21
N THR A 212 -23.29 4.97 -7.73
CA THR A 212 -23.00 4.65 -9.13
C THR A 212 -22.00 3.50 -9.18
N LYS A 213 -22.38 2.40 -9.86
CA LYS A 213 -21.49 1.26 -10.10
C LYS A 213 -20.47 1.61 -11.19
N ARG A 214 -19.25 1.09 -11.06
CA ARG A 214 -18.23 1.23 -12.12
C ARG A 214 -18.68 0.49 -13.38
N THR A 215 -18.67 1.16 -14.53
CA THR A 215 -19.28 0.65 -15.78
C THR A 215 -18.29 -0.16 -16.63
N TYR A 216 -17.01 0.25 -16.69
CA TYR A 216 -16.00 -0.40 -17.50
C TYR A 216 -15.59 -1.76 -16.89
N LYS A 217 -15.55 -2.77 -17.76
CA LYS A 217 -15.04 -4.11 -17.47
C LYS A 217 -14.06 -4.48 -18.58
N SER A 218 -12.80 -4.74 -18.24
CA SER A 218 -11.80 -5.06 -19.27
C SER A 218 -12.04 -6.42 -19.95
N GLY A 219 -12.81 -7.30 -19.31
CA GLY A 219 -12.98 -8.70 -19.71
C GLY A 219 -11.74 -9.56 -19.43
N GLN A 220 -10.73 -9.05 -18.72
CA GLN A 220 -9.56 -9.83 -18.35
C GLN A 220 -9.93 -10.89 -17.29
N GLU A 221 -9.60 -12.13 -17.59
CA GLU A 221 -9.78 -13.26 -16.68
C GLU A 221 -9.01 -13.00 -15.37
N PRO A 222 -9.67 -13.17 -14.21
CA PRO A 222 -9.01 -12.97 -12.93
C PRO A 222 -7.90 -14.02 -12.74
N PRO A 223 -6.84 -13.70 -11.98
CA PRO A 223 -5.83 -14.69 -11.62
C PRO A 223 -6.48 -15.91 -10.94
N LYS A 224 -6.27 -17.12 -11.46
CA LYS A 224 -6.87 -18.35 -10.89
C LYS A 224 -6.53 -18.56 -9.40
N SER A 225 -5.35 -18.12 -8.98
CA SER A 225 -4.90 -18.20 -7.58
C SER A 225 -5.49 -17.13 -6.66
N LYS A 226 -6.07 -16.07 -7.22
CA LYS A 226 -6.67 -14.96 -6.49
C LYS A 226 -7.87 -14.41 -7.28
N PRO A 227 -9.06 -15.02 -7.15
CA PRO A 227 -10.25 -14.58 -7.86
C PRO A 227 -10.49 -13.08 -7.68
N ASN A 228 -10.75 -12.38 -8.78
CA ASN A 228 -11.07 -10.95 -8.86
C ASN A 228 -10.07 -9.96 -8.20
N ASP A 229 -8.83 -10.38 -7.91
CA ASP A 229 -7.82 -9.49 -7.31
C ASP A 229 -7.47 -8.29 -8.20
N ASN A 230 -7.72 -8.44 -9.50
CA ASN A 230 -7.54 -7.41 -10.51
C ASN A 230 -8.63 -6.34 -10.55
N ARG A 231 -9.65 -6.41 -9.69
CA ARG A 231 -10.77 -5.45 -9.68
C ARG A 231 -10.68 -4.42 -8.57
N LYS A 232 -9.73 -4.59 -7.64
CA LYS A 232 -9.62 -3.75 -6.44
C LYS A 232 -8.78 -2.49 -6.63
N SER A 233 -9.16 -1.43 -5.95
CA SER A 233 -8.44 -0.17 -5.89
C SER A 233 -8.55 0.44 -4.49
N TYR A 234 -7.66 1.38 -4.21
CA TYR A 234 -7.48 2.07 -2.93
C TYR A 234 -7.43 3.59 -3.11
N ALA A 235 -7.74 4.07 -4.32
CA ALA A 235 -7.57 5.46 -4.67
C ALA A 235 -8.59 6.35 -3.93
N THR A 236 -8.11 7.49 -3.45
CA THR A 236 -8.95 8.58 -2.96
C THR A 236 -9.29 9.48 -4.15
N PRO A 237 -10.56 9.82 -4.41
CA PRO A 237 -10.93 10.67 -5.54
C PRO A 237 -10.52 12.14 -5.32
N THR A 238 -10.58 12.95 -6.38
CA THR A 238 -10.34 14.40 -6.34
C THR A 238 -11.48 15.14 -7.02
N LEU A 239 -11.96 16.21 -6.37
CA LEU A 239 -12.89 17.15 -6.98
C LEU A 239 -12.12 18.19 -7.79
N ILE A 240 -12.60 18.47 -8.99
CA ILE A 240 -12.03 19.49 -9.88
C ILE A 240 -13.14 20.42 -10.38
N ASP A 241 -12.76 21.64 -10.75
CA ASP A 241 -13.57 22.52 -11.58
C ASP A 241 -12.82 22.74 -12.90
N HIS A 242 -13.42 22.32 -14.01
CA HIS A 242 -12.86 22.47 -15.34
C HIS A 242 -13.85 23.21 -16.22
N ASN A 243 -13.48 24.43 -16.62
CA ASN A 243 -14.31 25.31 -17.46
C ASN A 243 -15.74 25.49 -16.91
N GLY A 244 -15.89 25.61 -15.58
CA GLY A 244 -17.18 25.80 -14.91
C GLY A 244 -17.97 24.49 -14.70
N ARG A 245 -17.44 23.34 -15.11
CA ARG A 245 -18.01 22.02 -14.84
C ARG A 245 -17.27 21.38 -13.67
N LYS A 246 -17.97 21.19 -12.55
CA LYS A 246 -17.46 20.40 -11.43
C LYS A 246 -17.43 18.92 -11.79
N GLN A 247 -16.37 18.22 -11.40
CA GLN A 247 -16.20 16.79 -11.66
C GLN A 247 -15.56 16.08 -10.47
N LEU A 248 -16.00 14.86 -10.17
CA LEU A 248 -15.38 13.96 -9.21
C LEU A 248 -14.52 12.94 -9.98
N ILE A 249 -13.21 13.16 -10.00
CA ILE A 249 -12.25 12.25 -10.64
C ILE A 249 -11.95 11.10 -9.67
N SER A 250 -12.31 9.89 -10.06
CA SER A 250 -12.25 8.71 -9.21
C SER A 250 -11.58 7.55 -9.95
N PRO A 251 -10.27 7.33 -9.72
CA PRO A 251 -9.57 6.15 -10.22
C PRO A 251 -10.16 4.88 -9.62
N ALA A 252 -10.23 3.84 -10.44
CA ALA A 252 -10.55 2.47 -10.04
C ALA A 252 -9.40 1.55 -10.47
N ALA A 253 -9.61 0.23 -10.42
CA ALA A 253 -8.62 -0.72 -10.90
C ALA A 253 -8.34 -0.50 -12.40
N GLU A 254 -9.34 -0.75 -13.24
CA GLU A 254 -9.14 -0.89 -14.69
C GLU A 254 -9.31 0.41 -15.48
N ALA A 255 -9.86 1.44 -14.85
CA ALA A 255 -10.18 2.72 -15.46
C ALA A 255 -10.12 3.86 -14.45
N THR A 256 -9.98 5.08 -14.94
CA THR A 256 -10.25 6.30 -14.16
C THR A 256 -11.50 6.95 -14.70
N TYR A 257 -12.42 7.28 -13.80
CA TYR A 257 -13.73 7.83 -14.12
C TYR A 257 -13.82 9.29 -13.68
N SER A 258 -14.70 10.03 -14.34
CA SER A 258 -15.20 11.32 -13.91
C SER A 258 -16.70 11.24 -13.72
N TYR A 259 -17.19 11.78 -12.61
CA TYR A 259 -18.63 11.85 -12.31
C TYR A 259 -19.08 13.29 -12.09
N ASP A 260 -20.33 13.59 -12.43
CA ASP A 260 -21.00 14.77 -11.90
C ASP A 260 -21.18 14.59 -10.38
N PRO A 261 -20.62 15.47 -9.53
CA PRO A 261 -20.69 15.29 -8.08
C PRO A 261 -22.12 15.36 -7.51
N SER A 262 -23.04 16.02 -8.20
CA SER A 262 -24.41 16.23 -7.70
C SER A 262 -25.34 15.06 -7.99
N SER A 263 -25.18 14.41 -9.16
CA SER A 263 -26.06 13.34 -9.64
C SER A 263 -25.41 11.95 -9.60
N GLY A 264 -24.08 11.87 -9.59
CA GLY A 264 -23.35 10.61 -9.76
C GLY A 264 -23.31 10.10 -11.20
N GLU A 265 -23.76 10.91 -12.17
CA GLU A 265 -23.69 10.60 -13.59
C GLU A 265 -22.23 10.45 -14.03
N GLU A 266 -21.92 9.37 -14.74
CA GLU A 266 -20.60 9.18 -15.35
C GLU A 266 -20.44 10.13 -16.54
N LEU A 267 -19.45 11.01 -16.49
CA LEU A 267 -19.19 12.00 -17.53
C LEU A 267 -18.26 11.42 -18.60
N TRP A 268 -17.13 10.89 -18.16
CA TRP A 268 -16.14 10.24 -19.02
C TRP A 268 -15.30 9.24 -18.22
N PHE A 269 -14.60 8.37 -18.93
CA PHE A 269 -13.56 7.52 -18.35
C PHE A 269 -12.39 7.31 -19.31
N ILE A 270 -11.22 7.01 -18.75
CA ILE A 270 -10.09 6.44 -19.48
C ILE A 270 -9.82 5.02 -19.02
N ARG A 271 -9.37 4.16 -19.93
CA ARG A 271 -8.89 2.82 -19.62
C ARG A 271 -7.43 2.88 -19.17
N HIS A 272 -7.04 2.04 -18.21
CA HIS A 272 -5.63 1.92 -17.80
C HIS A 272 -4.78 1.08 -18.77
N GLY A 273 -5.35 0.59 -19.87
CA GLY A 273 -4.66 -0.08 -20.98
C GLY A 273 -4.48 -1.59 -20.82
N LYS A 274 -3.77 -2.22 -21.77
CA LYS A 274 -3.45 -3.67 -21.73
C LYS A 274 -2.39 -3.92 -20.66
N GLY A 275 -2.84 -4.51 -19.57
CA GLY A 275 -2.07 -4.77 -18.36
C GLY A 275 -2.99 -4.64 -17.16
N TYR A 276 -2.64 -5.34 -16.10
CA TYR A 276 -3.39 -5.37 -14.86
C TYR A 276 -3.36 -4.00 -14.15
N GLY A 277 -4.21 -3.04 -14.55
CA GLY A 277 -4.50 -1.87 -13.71
C GLY A 277 -5.27 -2.37 -12.50
N TYR A 278 -4.61 -2.62 -11.38
CA TYR A 278 -5.25 -2.87 -10.08
C TYR A 278 -4.33 -2.42 -8.96
N ASN A 279 -4.87 -2.27 -7.75
CA ASN A 279 -4.19 -1.61 -6.62
C ASN A 279 -3.82 -0.14 -6.92
N VAL A 280 -4.64 0.59 -7.68
CA VAL A 280 -4.43 2.03 -7.83
C VAL A 280 -4.63 2.70 -6.47
N THR A 281 -3.64 3.42 -5.97
CA THR A 281 -3.67 4.14 -4.68
C THR A 281 -3.60 5.66 -4.87
N CYS A 282 -3.30 6.10 -6.10
CA CYS A 282 -3.03 7.50 -6.40
C CYS A 282 -4.29 8.35 -6.24
N ARG A 283 -4.21 9.42 -5.45
CA ARG A 283 -5.17 10.53 -5.51
C ARG A 283 -4.85 11.41 -6.72
N PRO A 284 -5.78 11.64 -7.66
CA PRO A 284 -5.51 12.44 -8.85
C PRO A 284 -5.14 13.89 -8.51
N ILE A 285 -4.28 14.49 -9.34
CA ILE A 285 -3.90 15.91 -9.24
C ILE A 285 -4.47 16.65 -10.44
N TYR A 286 -5.06 17.83 -10.21
CA TYR A 286 -5.55 18.70 -11.29
C TYR A 286 -4.76 19.99 -11.34
N ARG A 287 -4.04 20.21 -12.45
CA ARG A 287 -3.20 21.39 -12.70
C ARG A 287 -3.07 21.63 -14.21
N HIS A 288 -2.90 22.88 -14.62
CA HIS A 288 -2.76 23.26 -16.03
C HIS A 288 -3.91 22.78 -16.93
N GLY A 289 -5.12 22.67 -16.37
CA GLY A 289 -6.27 22.12 -17.09
C GLY A 289 -6.22 20.60 -17.33
N LEU A 290 -5.22 19.90 -16.77
CA LEU A 290 -5.01 18.47 -16.93
C LEU A 290 -5.18 17.73 -15.60
N VAL A 291 -5.69 16.50 -15.70
CA VAL A 291 -5.76 15.53 -14.61
C VAL A 291 -4.60 14.56 -14.72
N PHE A 292 -3.82 14.45 -13.65
CA PHE A 292 -2.72 13.50 -13.52
C PHE A 292 -3.11 12.36 -12.58
N THR A 293 -3.01 11.12 -13.06
CA THR A 293 -3.26 9.92 -12.27
C THR A 293 -2.41 8.76 -12.76
N ASN A 294 -2.13 7.79 -11.89
CA ASN A 294 -1.42 6.57 -12.25
C ASN A 294 -2.35 5.34 -12.31
N SER A 295 -1.85 4.25 -12.88
CA SER A 295 -2.59 2.99 -13.02
C SER A 295 -2.10 1.87 -12.08
N GLY A 296 -1.65 2.24 -10.87
CA GLY A 296 -1.18 1.30 -9.87
C GLY A 296 -0.06 0.42 -10.40
N ILE A 297 -0.20 -0.91 -10.26
CA ILE A 297 0.88 -1.86 -10.61
C ILE A 297 1.26 -1.87 -12.10
N SER A 298 0.41 -1.34 -12.98
CA SER A 298 0.70 -1.25 -14.41
C SER A 298 1.60 -0.05 -14.77
N LYS A 299 1.88 0.83 -13.81
CA LYS A 299 2.90 1.90 -13.89
C LYS A 299 2.77 2.84 -15.08
N ASN A 300 1.56 3.20 -15.47
CA ASN A 300 1.35 4.33 -16.38
C ASN A 300 1.00 5.56 -15.54
N LEU A 301 1.61 6.70 -15.88
CA LEU A 301 1.11 8.02 -15.52
C LEU A 301 0.39 8.59 -16.74
N PHE A 302 -0.81 9.11 -16.54
CA PHE A 302 -1.61 9.76 -17.57
C PHE A 302 -1.74 11.25 -17.27
N ALA A 303 -1.65 12.07 -18.31
CA ALA A 303 -2.14 13.44 -18.29
C ALA A 303 -3.38 13.53 -19.19
N ILE A 304 -4.51 13.82 -18.58
CA ILE A 304 -5.83 13.67 -19.18
C ILE A 304 -6.47 15.05 -19.28
N ASP A 305 -6.99 15.38 -20.46
CA ASP A 305 -7.90 16.51 -20.65
C ASP A 305 -9.31 16.10 -20.18
N PRO A 306 -9.88 16.74 -19.14
CA PRO A 306 -11.15 16.33 -18.55
C PRO A 306 -12.39 16.92 -19.25
N SER A 307 -12.28 17.42 -20.49
CA SER A 307 -13.37 18.06 -21.24
C SER A 307 -14.28 17.10 -22.02
N GLY A 308 -13.90 15.83 -22.15
CA GLY A 308 -14.61 14.87 -23.01
C GLY A 308 -15.88 14.24 -22.41
N SER A 309 -16.42 13.25 -23.12
CA SER A 309 -17.61 12.48 -22.74
C SER A 309 -17.46 11.00 -23.12
N GLY A 310 -17.95 10.09 -22.29
CA GLY A 310 -17.86 8.64 -22.51
C GLY A 310 -16.43 8.10 -22.42
N ASP A 311 -16.08 7.14 -23.27
CA ASP A 311 -14.70 6.64 -23.33
C ASP A 311 -13.80 7.62 -24.07
N VAL A 312 -12.90 8.26 -23.32
CA VAL A 312 -12.02 9.31 -23.86
C VAL A 312 -10.56 8.87 -23.97
N THR A 313 -10.30 7.56 -23.81
CA THR A 313 -8.94 6.99 -23.76
C THR A 313 -8.09 7.43 -24.96
N ASP A 314 -8.62 7.31 -26.17
CA ASP A 314 -7.85 7.55 -27.40
C ASP A 314 -7.87 9.02 -27.86
N THR A 315 -8.64 9.88 -27.19
CA THR A 315 -8.92 11.26 -27.65
C THR A 315 -8.45 12.34 -26.67
N HIS A 316 -8.39 12.04 -25.36
CA HIS A 316 -8.14 13.04 -24.32
C HIS A 316 -6.90 12.75 -23.45
N ILE A 317 -6.19 11.64 -23.68
CA ILE A 317 -4.85 11.47 -23.11
C ILE A 317 -3.89 12.37 -23.89
N ARG A 318 -3.40 13.43 -23.25
CA ARG A 318 -2.46 14.40 -23.86
C ARG A 318 -1.05 13.84 -23.92
N TRP A 319 -0.64 13.14 -22.87
CA TRP A 319 0.58 12.35 -22.86
C TRP A 319 0.50 11.25 -21.80
N THR A 320 1.36 10.24 -21.95
CA THR A 320 1.54 9.17 -20.96
C THR A 320 3.01 8.76 -20.89
N THR A 321 3.42 8.25 -19.73
CA THR A 321 4.75 7.66 -19.54
C THR A 321 4.68 6.45 -18.61
N ARG A 322 5.61 5.51 -18.80
CA ARG A 322 5.87 4.39 -17.88
C ARG A 322 7.18 4.54 -17.11
N ARG A 323 7.98 5.55 -17.46
CA ARG A 323 9.32 5.74 -16.91
C ARG A 323 9.21 6.47 -15.58
N GLY A 324 9.81 5.90 -14.53
CA GLY A 324 9.88 6.52 -13.21
C GLY A 324 8.54 6.60 -12.47
N VAL A 325 7.49 5.93 -12.96
CA VAL A 325 6.15 5.96 -12.35
C VAL A 325 6.12 5.11 -11.09
N SER A 326 5.61 5.70 -10.01
CA SER A 326 5.30 5.05 -8.73
C SER A 326 4.05 4.18 -8.84
N ASN A 327 3.99 3.08 -8.07
CA ASN A 327 2.72 2.36 -7.90
C ASN A 327 1.91 2.96 -6.75
N ILE A 328 2.58 3.37 -5.66
CA ILE A 328 1.92 3.74 -4.40
C ILE A 328 1.84 5.28 -4.21
N PRO A 329 2.96 6.01 -4.10
CA PRO A 329 2.96 7.47 -4.04
C PRO A 329 2.19 8.12 -5.19
N ALA A 330 1.32 9.08 -4.88
CA ALA A 330 0.73 9.96 -5.90
C ALA A 330 1.73 11.07 -6.28
N PRO A 331 1.70 11.56 -7.54
CA PRO A 331 2.58 12.63 -7.98
C PRO A 331 2.30 13.94 -7.23
N LEU A 332 3.18 14.91 -7.42
CA LEU A 332 3.06 16.28 -6.92
C LEU A 332 3.37 17.24 -8.07
N VAL A 333 2.56 18.28 -8.26
CA VAL A 333 2.78 19.28 -9.30
C VAL A 333 3.00 20.64 -8.64
N VAL A 334 4.15 21.27 -8.91
CA VAL A 334 4.55 22.59 -8.39
C VAL A 334 5.04 23.43 -9.57
N GLY A 335 4.40 24.57 -9.80
CA GLY A 335 4.63 25.34 -11.03
C GLY A 335 4.39 24.46 -12.26
N ASP A 336 5.35 24.42 -13.17
CA ASP A 336 5.31 23.58 -14.38
C ASP A 336 5.95 22.20 -14.20
N ASN A 337 6.41 21.85 -12.99
CA ASN A 337 7.12 20.60 -12.72
C ASN A 337 6.23 19.57 -12.03
N LEU A 338 6.26 18.33 -12.52
CA LEU A 338 5.64 17.16 -11.92
C LEU A 338 6.72 16.26 -11.31
N TYR A 339 6.59 15.98 -10.03
CA TYR A 339 7.51 15.16 -9.24
C TYR A 339 6.89 13.81 -8.89
N MET A 340 7.70 12.76 -9.01
CA MET A 340 7.38 11.40 -8.58
C MET A 340 8.52 10.83 -7.76
N ILE A 341 8.18 9.95 -6.81
CA ILE A 341 9.14 9.11 -6.08
C ILE A 341 8.79 7.66 -6.30
N GLY A 342 9.72 6.89 -6.87
CA GLY A 342 9.53 5.46 -7.07
C GLY A 342 9.44 4.72 -5.73
N ASP A 343 8.61 3.68 -5.69
CA ASP A 343 8.32 2.92 -4.47
C ASP A 343 9.55 2.30 -3.80
N SER A 344 10.61 2.02 -4.57
CA SER A 344 11.83 1.40 -4.07
C SER A 344 13.10 2.09 -4.56
N GLY A 345 14.06 2.20 -3.64
CA GLY A 345 15.39 2.72 -3.87
C GLY A 345 15.47 4.25 -4.03
N GLY A 346 14.42 5.00 -3.67
CA GLY A 346 14.48 6.46 -3.58
C GLY A 346 14.71 7.18 -4.91
N MET A 347 14.14 6.69 -6.01
CA MET A 347 14.29 7.29 -7.34
C MET A 347 13.29 8.43 -7.52
N VAL A 348 13.76 9.68 -7.53
CA VAL A 348 12.96 10.88 -7.81
C VAL A 348 13.01 11.16 -9.31
N SER A 349 11.84 11.38 -9.92
CA SER A 349 11.74 11.86 -11.30
C SER A 349 11.05 13.22 -11.30
N CYS A 350 11.53 14.14 -12.13
CA CYS A 350 10.89 15.42 -12.39
C CYS A 350 10.61 15.52 -13.89
N LEU A 351 9.37 15.84 -14.24
CA LEU A 351 8.88 15.98 -15.59
C LEU A 351 8.30 17.39 -15.76
N ASP A 352 8.34 17.93 -16.97
CA ASP A 352 7.47 19.02 -17.36
C ASP A 352 6.01 18.52 -17.36
N ALA A 353 5.16 19.14 -16.55
CA ALA A 353 3.79 18.68 -16.31
C ALA A 353 2.88 18.83 -17.54
N LYS A 354 3.19 19.75 -18.47
CA LYS A 354 2.36 20.01 -19.66
C LYS A 354 2.68 19.02 -20.78
N THR A 355 3.95 18.62 -20.90
CA THR A 355 4.46 17.82 -22.03
C THR A 355 4.86 16.39 -21.66
N GLY A 356 5.09 16.10 -20.36
CA GLY A 356 5.59 14.82 -19.89
C GLY A 356 7.09 14.60 -20.14
N LYS A 357 7.82 15.62 -20.66
CA LYS A 357 9.26 15.53 -20.89
C LYS A 357 10.00 15.39 -19.56
N GLN A 358 10.82 14.36 -19.42
CA GLN A 358 11.67 14.20 -18.23
C GLN A 358 12.74 15.31 -18.18
N LEU A 359 12.77 16.04 -17.07
CA LEU A 359 13.77 17.08 -16.77
C LEU A 359 14.99 16.45 -16.08
N TYR A 360 14.75 15.64 -15.03
CA TYR A 360 15.78 14.83 -14.39
C TYR A 360 15.21 13.54 -13.80
N GLN A 361 16.10 12.61 -13.49
CA GLN A 361 15.78 11.39 -12.75
C GLN A 361 16.99 11.00 -11.89
N GLU A 362 16.88 11.16 -10.58
CA GLU A 362 17.99 11.07 -9.64
C GLU A 362 17.62 10.25 -8.40
N ARG A 363 18.62 9.78 -7.66
CA ARG A 363 18.42 8.91 -6.50
C ARG A 363 18.74 9.65 -5.20
N LEU A 364 17.82 9.65 -4.23
CA LEU A 364 18.03 10.21 -2.88
C LEU A 364 19.09 9.44 -2.04
N GLY A 365 19.57 8.30 -2.57
CA GLY A 365 20.60 7.45 -1.99
C GLY A 365 20.10 6.49 -0.89
N GLY A 366 20.59 5.24 -0.88
CA GLY A 366 20.18 4.20 0.08
C GLY A 366 19.03 3.29 -0.42
N ILE A 367 18.72 2.24 0.35
CA ILE A 367 17.55 1.39 0.11
C ILE A 367 16.37 2.06 0.84
N GLN A 368 15.55 2.80 0.10
CA GLN A 368 14.39 3.51 0.65
C GLN A 368 13.10 3.03 -0.02
N ASN A 369 12.13 2.58 0.78
CA ASN A 369 10.78 2.22 0.39
C ASN A 369 9.84 3.40 0.62
N HIS A 370 9.28 3.96 -0.44
CA HIS A 370 8.42 5.14 -0.37
C HIS A 370 6.96 4.77 -0.63
N TRP A 371 6.15 4.84 0.42
CA TRP A 371 4.68 4.72 0.33
C TRP A 371 3.98 6.05 0.57
N VAL A 372 4.71 6.98 1.19
CA VAL A 372 4.26 8.35 1.45
C VAL A 372 4.53 9.15 0.18
N SER A 373 3.51 9.85 -0.31
CA SER A 373 3.67 10.78 -1.43
C SER A 373 4.60 11.95 -1.09
N PRO A 374 5.12 12.71 -2.06
CA PRO A 374 5.81 13.96 -1.79
C PRO A 374 4.86 15.08 -1.36
N ILE A 375 5.38 16.01 -0.55
CA ILE A 375 4.68 17.22 -0.12
C ILE A 375 5.53 18.45 -0.42
N PHE A 376 4.90 19.52 -0.90
CA PHE A 376 5.54 20.81 -1.14
C PHE A 376 5.24 21.80 -0.03
N ALA A 377 6.27 22.54 0.38
CA ALA A 377 6.14 23.78 1.16
C ALA A 377 7.40 24.64 0.97
N ASP A 378 7.23 25.96 0.87
CA ASP A 378 8.34 26.92 0.94
C ASP A 378 9.52 26.64 -0.01
N GLY A 379 9.21 26.33 -1.28
CA GLY A 379 10.21 26.02 -2.29
C GLY A 379 10.91 24.66 -2.12
N LYS A 380 10.40 23.80 -1.24
CA LYS A 380 11.00 22.52 -0.87
C LYS A 380 10.02 21.38 -1.07
N ILE A 381 10.54 20.20 -1.41
CA ILE A 381 9.77 18.97 -1.49
C ILE A 381 10.29 17.99 -0.46
N TYR A 382 9.39 17.47 0.36
CA TYR A 382 9.65 16.55 1.45
C TYR A 382 9.26 15.12 1.04
N PHE A 383 10.19 14.18 1.21
CA PHE A 383 9.98 12.76 1.01
C PHE A 383 10.14 12.00 2.32
N PHE A 384 9.21 11.07 2.57
CA PHE A 384 9.22 10.21 3.74
C PHE A 384 9.30 8.75 3.27
N SER A 385 10.26 8.01 3.79
CA SER A 385 10.38 6.57 3.53
C SER A 385 9.93 5.77 4.75
N ARG A 386 9.48 4.54 4.46
CA ARG A 386 9.17 3.55 5.49
C ARG A 386 10.39 3.08 6.28
N ASP A 387 11.58 3.29 5.74
CA ASP A 387 12.82 2.85 6.36
C ASP A 387 13.39 3.91 7.32
N GLY A 388 12.61 4.95 7.63
CA GLY A 388 12.99 5.99 8.59
C GLY A 388 13.89 7.08 8.01
N VAL A 389 14.05 7.13 6.67
CA VAL A 389 14.79 8.18 5.97
C VAL A 389 13.84 9.28 5.50
N PHE A 390 14.18 10.53 5.78
CA PHE A 390 13.46 11.71 5.28
C PHE A 390 14.41 12.59 4.49
N SER A 391 14.03 12.93 3.28
CA SER A 391 14.86 13.75 2.40
C SER A 391 14.10 14.98 1.98
N VAL A 392 14.81 16.10 1.91
CA VAL A 392 14.27 17.36 1.41
C VAL A 392 15.06 17.76 0.18
N ILE A 393 14.37 18.08 -0.90
CA ILE A 393 14.98 18.63 -2.11
C ILE A 393 14.46 20.03 -2.38
N GLU A 394 15.21 20.79 -3.17
CA GLU A 394 14.73 22.03 -3.76
C GLU A 394 13.66 21.73 -4.82
N ALA A 395 12.55 22.47 -4.80
CA ALA A 395 11.48 22.36 -5.79
C ALA A 395 11.87 23.12 -7.06
N SER A 396 12.77 22.55 -7.86
CA SER A 396 13.25 23.16 -9.11
C SER A 396 13.30 22.15 -10.26
N SER A 397 13.63 22.62 -11.47
CA SER A 397 13.92 21.78 -12.63
C SER A 397 15.30 21.12 -12.57
N GLU A 398 16.11 21.44 -11.56
CA GLU A 398 17.39 20.82 -11.26
C GLU A 398 17.31 20.04 -9.95
N PHE A 399 18.00 18.90 -9.90
CA PHE A 399 17.99 18.07 -8.70
C PHE A 399 19.00 18.59 -7.68
N LYS A 400 18.52 18.92 -6.49
CA LYS A 400 19.38 19.33 -5.37
C LYS A 400 18.79 18.87 -4.04
N VAL A 401 19.53 18.01 -3.34
CA VAL A 401 19.19 17.60 -1.97
C VAL A 401 19.59 18.71 -1.01
N LEU A 402 18.64 19.19 -0.21
CA LEU A 402 18.84 20.21 0.82
C LEU A 402 19.17 19.58 2.17
N SER A 403 18.57 18.43 2.48
CA SER A 403 18.86 17.69 3.70
C SER A 403 18.46 16.23 3.59
N LYS A 404 19.09 15.42 4.43
CA LYS A 404 18.75 14.01 4.63
C LYS A 404 18.80 13.70 6.12
N ASN A 405 17.75 13.06 6.59
CA ASN A 405 17.53 12.73 8.00
C ASN A 405 17.27 11.25 8.13
N GLU A 406 17.65 10.70 9.27
CA GLU A 406 17.40 9.30 9.64
C GLU A 406 16.73 9.25 11.01
N SER A 407 15.79 8.34 11.16
CA SER A 407 15.13 8.03 12.42
C SER A 407 15.01 6.52 12.58
N ASP A 408 15.11 6.07 13.82
CA ASP A 408 14.76 4.73 14.27
C ASP A 408 13.25 4.46 14.24
N THR A 409 12.45 5.51 13.98
CA THR A 409 10.99 5.48 13.89
C THR A 409 10.55 5.39 12.43
N VAL A 410 9.55 4.53 12.18
CA VAL A 410 8.97 4.32 10.86
C VAL A 410 7.73 5.20 10.68
N PHE A 411 7.70 6.01 9.63
CA PHE A 411 6.56 6.85 9.29
C PHE A 411 5.96 6.39 7.95
N VAL A 412 4.67 6.10 7.97
CA VAL A 412 3.92 5.45 6.87
C VAL A 412 2.70 6.26 6.43
N SER A 413 2.51 7.45 7.00
CA SER A 413 1.38 8.34 6.75
C SER A 413 1.87 9.67 6.16
N MET A 414 1.02 10.36 5.38
CA MET A 414 1.35 11.73 4.97
C MET A 414 1.32 12.66 6.18
N PRO A 415 2.30 13.58 6.33
CA PRO A 415 2.19 14.65 7.28
C PRO A 415 0.99 15.58 7.03
N ALA A 416 0.51 16.20 8.10
CA ALA A 416 -0.23 17.46 8.02
C ALA A 416 0.71 18.64 8.24
N ILE A 417 0.57 19.71 7.46
CA ILE A 417 1.36 20.93 7.63
C ILE A 417 0.45 22.02 8.20
N VAL A 418 0.88 22.63 9.30
CA VAL A 418 0.14 23.69 9.98
C VAL A 418 1.12 24.72 10.54
N GLY A 419 0.93 25.98 10.16
CA GLY A 419 1.84 27.07 10.53
C GLY A 419 3.27 26.80 10.08
N ASP A 420 4.21 26.75 11.01
CA ASP A 420 5.63 26.45 10.79
C ASP A 420 6.01 25.01 11.20
N SER A 421 5.01 24.15 11.39
CA SER A 421 5.17 22.80 11.93
C SER A 421 4.57 21.71 11.04
N MET A 422 5.03 20.48 11.25
CA MET A 422 4.52 19.28 10.58
C MET A 422 4.06 18.27 11.62
N LEU A 423 2.87 17.69 11.43
CA LEU A 423 2.39 16.57 12.21
C LEU A 423 2.67 15.28 11.46
N ILE A 424 3.48 14.40 12.02
CA ILE A 424 3.87 13.13 11.39
C ILE A 424 3.50 11.98 12.32
N ARG A 425 2.83 10.96 11.76
CA ARG A 425 2.43 9.77 12.50
C ARG A 425 3.32 8.57 12.16
N SER A 426 3.83 7.92 13.21
CA SER A 426 4.47 6.60 13.15
C SER A 426 3.46 5.49 13.48
N ASN A 427 3.94 4.26 13.58
CA ASN A 427 3.11 3.12 14.00
C ASN A 427 2.58 3.24 15.44
N ALA A 428 3.25 3.97 16.33
CA ALA A 428 2.93 4.02 17.76
C ALA A 428 2.77 5.44 18.33
N HIS A 429 3.13 6.48 17.57
CA HIS A 429 3.14 7.85 18.07
C HIS A 429 2.70 8.85 16.99
N LEU A 430 2.17 9.98 17.45
CA LEU A 430 1.99 11.20 16.68
C LEU A 430 3.01 12.24 17.17
N TYR A 431 3.68 12.91 16.24
CA TYR A 431 4.71 13.92 16.53
C TYR A 431 4.30 15.25 15.94
N ARG A 432 4.57 16.35 16.66
CA ARG A 432 4.64 17.69 16.06
C ARG A 432 6.09 18.09 15.92
N ILE A 433 6.52 18.31 14.69
CA ILE A 433 7.88 18.67 14.32
C ILE A 433 7.91 20.18 14.02
N ALA A 434 8.72 20.92 14.76
CA ALA A 434 8.89 22.37 14.63
C ALA A 434 10.34 22.75 14.98
N LYS A 435 10.87 23.81 14.36
CA LYS A 435 12.25 24.24 14.58
C LYS A 435 12.48 24.68 16.03
N GLY A 436 13.65 24.35 16.58
CA GLY A 436 14.10 24.87 17.88
C GLY A 436 13.58 24.08 19.08
N TYR A 437 12.81 23.01 18.86
CA TYR A 437 12.34 22.14 19.94
C TYR A 437 13.16 20.85 20.06
N GLN A 438 13.23 20.32 21.27
CA GLN A 438 13.87 19.05 21.60
C GLN A 438 12.99 18.32 22.63
N VAL A 439 12.83 17.01 22.48
CA VAL A 439 12.23 16.15 23.52
C VAL A 439 13.24 15.10 23.97
N ASP A 440 13.10 14.63 25.20
CA ASP A 440 13.90 13.52 25.71
C ASP A 440 13.77 12.28 24.82
N PRO A 441 14.81 11.46 24.66
CA PRO A 441 14.69 10.15 24.00
C PRO A 441 13.55 9.31 24.62
N LEU A 442 12.93 8.43 23.83
CA LEU A 442 12.05 7.43 24.43
C LEU A 442 12.89 6.57 25.38
N PRO A 443 12.33 6.14 26.54
CA PRO A 443 13.02 5.19 27.39
C PRO A 443 13.43 4.00 26.52
N VAL A 444 14.73 3.66 26.56
CA VAL A 444 15.21 2.44 25.93
C VAL A 444 14.60 1.30 26.73
N VAL A 445 13.43 0.80 26.31
CA VAL A 445 12.96 -0.50 26.76
C VAL A 445 14.06 -1.46 26.33
N ALA A 446 14.77 -2.06 27.30
CA ALA A 446 15.89 -2.95 27.06
C ALA A 446 15.52 -3.87 25.91
N ALA A 447 16.19 -3.70 24.79
CA ALA A 447 15.83 -4.37 23.56
C ALA A 447 15.87 -5.88 23.84
N SER A 448 14.70 -6.53 23.87
CA SER A 448 14.63 -7.90 23.38
C SER A 448 15.19 -7.81 21.95
N GLN A 449 16.44 -8.25 21.78
CA GLN A 449 17.28 -8.02 20.61
C GLN A 449 16.45 -7.90 19.33
N LYS A 450 16.36 -6.68 18.79
CA LYS A 450 15.90 -6.50 17.40
C LYS A 450 16.83 -7.37 16.54
N PRO A 451 16.33 -8.30 15.71
CA PRO A 451 17.19 -9.01 14.79
C PRO A 451 17.82 -7.99 13.86
N SER A 452 19.15 -7.90 13.86
CA SER A 452 19.89 -7.15 12.87
C SER A 452 19.66 -7.83 11.51
N VAL A 453 18.87 -7.20 10.64
CA VAL A 453 18.85 -7.57 9.23
C VAL A 453 20.02 -6.85 8.57
N SER A 454 21.20 -7.46 8.65
CA SER A 454 22.26 -7.13 7.71
C SER A 454 21.87 -7.70 6.36
N ASN A 455 21.54 -6.83 5.41
CA ASN A 455 21.40 -7.21 4.01
C ASN A 455 22.81 -7.41 3.42
N LYS A 456 23.44 -8.52 3.79
CA LYS A 456 24.39 -9.21 2.90
C LYS A 456 23.69 -10.48 2.48
N GLY A 457 23.30 -10.56 1.21
CA GLY A 457 22.89 -11.80 0.58
C GLY A 457 24.07 -12.78 0.57
N GLY A 458 24.24 -13.51 1.67
CA GLY A 458 25.13 -14.66 1.81
C GLY A 458 24.29 -15.89 2.12
N LYS A 459 24.45 -16.95 1.33
CA LYS A 459 23.87 -18.25 1.62
C LYS A 459 24.37 -18.72 3.00
N VAL A 460 23.47 -18.93 3.95
CA VAL A 460 23.80 -19.58 5.24
C VAL A 460 24.10 -21.06 4.97
N ALA A 461 25.23 -21.56 5.45
CA ALA A 461 25.71 -22.91 5.16
C ALA A 461 25.04 -23.95 6.07
N SER A 462 25.01 -25.23 5.66
CA SER A 462 24.34 -26.30 6.43
C SER A 462 24.91 -26.49 7.84
N LYS A 463 26.20 -26.19 8.05
CA LYS A 463 26.85 -26.24 9.37
C LYS A 463 26.27 -25.23 10.37
N ASP A 464 25.65 -24.16 9.92
CA ASP A 464 25.10 -23.10 10.78
C ASP A 464 23.75 -23.50 11.40
N LEU A 465 23.00 -24.40 10.74
CA LEU A 465 21.75 -24.95 11.27
C LEU A 465 22.01 -26.00 12.35
N ASP A 466 23.06 -26.82 12.21
CA ASP A 466 23.42 -27.80 13.24
C ASP A 466 23.86 -27.10 14.53
N ALA A 467 24.62 -26.02 14.42
CA ALA A 467 25.00 -25.17 15.55
C ALA A 467 23.78 -24.50 16.21
N LEU A 468 22.85 -23.97 15.42
CA LEU A 468 21.60 -23.41 15.93
C LEU A 468 20.75 -24.46 16.67
N GLY A 469 20.70 -25.69 16.14
CA GLY A 469 19.95 -26.79 16.76
C GLY A 469 20.51 -27.19 18.12
N GLN A 470 21.84 -27.20 18.25
CA GLN A 470 22.51 -27.45 19.53
C GLN A 470 22.29 -26.30 20.54
N GLN A 471 22.36 -25.04 20.08
CA GLN A 471 22.10 -23.88 20.93
C GLN A 471 20.66 -23.83 21.45
N LEU A 472 19.67 -24.11 20.59
CA LEU A 472 18.27 -24.14 20.98
C LEU A 472 17.98 -25.27 21.97
N LYS A 473 18.57 -26.46 21.76
CA LYS A 473 18.48 -27.56 22.74
C LYS A 473 19.09 -27.18 24.09
N ALA A 474 20.27 -26.58 24.10
CA ALA A 474 20.92 -26.14 25.34
C ALA A 474 20.12 -25.05 26.07
N ALA A 475 19.48 -24.13 25.33
CA ALA A 475 18.63 -23.09 25.90
C ALA A 475 17.35 -23.65 26.55
N VAL A 476 16.75 -24.70 25.96
CA VAL A 476 15.61 -25.40 26.55
C VAL A 476 16.03 -26.19 27.79
N THR A 477 17.15 -26.91 27.73
CA THR A 477 17.66 -27.70 28.87
C THR A 477 18.06 -26.82 30.05
N SER A 478 18.55 -25.59 29.80
CA SER A 478 18.91 -24.63 30.85
C SER A 478 17.75 -23.76 31.35
N GLY A 479 16.52 -23.98 30.86
CA GLY A 479 15.34 -23.21 31.26
C GLY A 479 15.31 -21.76 30.75
N LYS A 480 16.24 -21.37 29.87
CA LYS A 480 16.32 -20.03 29.27
C LYS A 480 15.29 -19.80 28.15
N MET A 481 14.62 -20.86 27.70
CA MET A 481 13.66 -20.84 26.60
C MET A 481 12.69 -22.02 26.73
N THR A 482 11.43 -21.82 26.36
CA THR A 482 10.47 -22.93 26.30
C THR A 482 10.69 -23.77 25.05
N LYS A 483 10.17 -25.01 25.05
CA LYS A 483 10.31 -25.92 23.91
C LYS A 483 9.61 -25.37 22.67
N GLU A 484 8.49 -24.67 22.87
CA GLU A 484 7.66 -24.04 21.85
C GLU A 484 8.38 -22.85 21.19
N GLU A 485 9.07 -22.03 21.98
CA GLU A 485 9.90 -20.91 21.48
C GLU A 485 11.10 -21.40 20.65
N ALA A 486 11.73 -22.50 21.09
CA ALA A 486 12.82 -23.12 20.35
C ALA A 486 12.35 -23.66 19.00
N ILE A 487 11.17 -24.28 18.95
CA ILE A 487 10.54 -24.78 17.72
C ILE A 487 10.20 -23.62 16.77
N ALA A 488 9.64 -22.52 17.28
CA ALA A 488 9.33 -21.35 16.48
C ALA A 488 10.59 -20.71 15.87
N LYS A 489 11.68 -20.60 16.65
CA LYS A 489 12.98 -20.09 16.16
C LYS A 489 13.61 -21.00 15.12
N TRP A 490 13.56 -22.31 15.33
CA TRP A 490 14.04 -23.29 14.35
C TRP A 490 13.28 -23.19 13.02
N ASN A 491 11.95 -23.18 13.07
CA ASN A 491 11.11 -23.10 11.87
C ASN A 491 11.32 -21.81 11.09
N LYS A 492 11.55 -20.69 11.78
CA LYS A 492 11.88 -19.40 11.13
C LYS A 492 13.23 -19.44 10.41
N ALA A 493 14.24 -20.10 10.98
CA ALA A 493 15.56 -20.25 10.36
C ALA A 493 15.53 -21.17 9.12
N VAL A 494 14.74 -22.24 9.16
CA VAL A 494 14.60 -23.17 8.03
C VAL A 494 13.73 -22.59 6.90
N ALA A 495 12.73 -21.74 7.23
CA ALA A 495 11.88 -21.08 6.24
C ALA A 495 12.65 -20.16 5.26
N GLY A 496 13.84 -19.67 5.66
CA GLY A 496 14.75 -18.89 4.80
C GLY A 496 15.30 -19.62 3.56
N LYS A 497 15.07 -20.94 3.41
CA LYS A 497 15.37 -21.71 2.19
C LYS A 497 14.22 -21.79 1.18
N SER A 498 12.97 -21.48 1.57
CA SER A 498 11.79 -21.67 0.71
C SER A 498 11.48 -20.47 -0.21
N GLY A 499 12.53 -19.82 -0.70
CA GLY A 499 12.46 -18.68 -1.61
C GLY A 499 13.33 -18.88 -2.86
N ALA A 500 13.22 -20.03 -3.53
CA ALA A 500 13.85 -20.25 -4.82
C ALA A 500 12.80 -20.68 -5.85
N LYS A 501 12.60 -19.82 -6.86
CA LYS A 501 11.76 -20.06 -8.04
C LYS A 501 12.13 -21.40 -8.69
N GLY A 502 11.20 -22.35 -8.70
CA GLY A 502 11.19 -23.46 -9.65
C GLY A 502 10.26 -23.12 -10.81
N LYS A 503 10.80 -22.97 -12.01
CA LYS A 503 10.03 -23.14 -13.25
C LYS A 503 9.63 -24.62 -13.37
N GLY A 504 8.41 -24.89 -13.82
CA GLY A 504 7.95 -26.22 -14.24
C GLY A 504 6.43 -26.28 -14.14
N SER A 505 5.69 -26.26 -15.25
CA SER A 505 5.46 -27.42 -16.12
C SER A 505 4.68 -28.51 -15.40
N SER A 506 3.52 -28.82 -15.98
CA SER A 506 2.66 -29.96 -15.69
C SER A 506 3.46 -31.26 -15.60
N ASP A 507 3.24 -32.02 -14.54
CA ASP A 507 2.71 -33.39 -14.57
C ASP A 507 2.67 -33.96 -13.16
N GLY A 508 1.47 -34.35 -12.71
CA GLY A 508 1.25 -34.92 -11.39
C GLY A 508 1.69 -36.38 -11.33
N LYS A 509 2.47 -36.72 -10.31
CA LYS A 509 2.35 -37.93 -9.46
C LYS A 509 3.36 -37.86 -8.31
N GLY A 510 2.83 -37.84 -7.08
CA GLY A 510 3.55 -38.29 -5.87
C GLY A 510 4.47 -37.27 -5.18
N GLN A 511 3.95 -36.13 -4.72
CA GLN A 511 4.64 -35.31 -3.72
C GLN A 511 3.74 -35.23 -2.47
N VAL A 512 4.24 -35.70 -1.33
CA VAL A 512 3.48 -35.69 -0.06
C VAL A 512 3.33 -34.24 0.41
N ASP A 513 2.09 -33.76 0.56
CA ASP A 513 1.84 -32.47 1.20
C ASP A 513 2.16 -32.58 2.69
N LEU A 514 3.31 -32.04 3.09
CA LEU A 514 3.80 -32.08 4.45
C LEU A 514 2.89 -31.33 5.43
N LYS A 515 2.06 -30.37 4.97
CA LYS A 515 1.08 -29.70 5.83
C LYS A 515 -0.09 -30.62 6.15
N GLU A 516 -0.57 -31.35 5.16
CA GLU A 516 -1.66 -32.32 5.32
C GLU A 516 -1.21 -33.51 6.19
N LEU A 517 -0.01 -34.04 5.93
CA LEU A 517 0.58 -35.10 6.76
C LEU A 517 0.78 -34.65 8.22
N ALA A 518 1.27 -33.42 8.45
CA ALA A 518 1.41 -32.88 9.80
C ALA A 518 0.06 -32.73 10.51
N GLN A 519 -1.02 -32.41 9.78
CA GLN A 519 -2.36 -32.34 10.34
C GLN A 519 -2.89 -33.72 10.72
N GLN A 520 -2.75 -34.71 9.86
CA GLN A 520 -3.16 -36.09 10.13
C GLN A 520 -2.40 -36.70 11.32
N LEU A 521 -1.09 -36.48 11.41
CA LEU A 521 -0.26 -36.98 12.52
C LEU A 521 -0.63 -36.30 13.85
N ARG A 522 -0.97 -35.01 13.84
CA ARG A 522 -1.48 -34.31 15.03
C ARG A 522 -2.81 -34.88 15.51
N SER A 523 -3.73 -35.18 14.60
CA SER A 523 -5.01 -35.81 14.95
C SER A 523 -4.81 -37.22 15.51
N ALA A 524 -3.87 -38.00 14.98
CA ALA A 524 -3.58 -39.35 15.48
C ALA A 524 -2.96 -39.35 16.88
N VAL A 525 -2.09 -38.37 17.18
CA VAL A 525 -1.56 -38.14 18.54
C VAL A 525 -2.68 -37.73 19.49
N ALA A 526 -3.54 -36.79 19.08
CA ALA A 526 -4.65 -36.32 19.91
C ALA A 526 -5.67 -37.44 20.22
N SER A 527 -5.85 -38.40 19.30
CA SER A 527 -6.70 -39.57 19.52
C SER A 527 -5.99 -40.75 20.22
N GLY A 528 -4.75 -40.58 20.68
CA GLY A 528 -3.97 -41.64 21.36
C GLY A 528 -3.56 -42.82 20.47
N LYS A 529 -3.72 -42.71 19.14
CA LYS A 529 -3.40 -43.77 18.18
C LYS A 529 -1.89 -43.88 17.88
N MET A 530 -1.12 -42.87 18.27
CA MET A 530 0.33 -42.87 18.22
C MET A 530 0.90 -41.88 19.23
N THR A 531 2.16 -42.05 19.60
CA THR A 531 2.87 -41.13 20.48
C THR A 531 3.41 -39.91 19.71
N GLN A 532 3.68 -38.81 20.43
CA GLN A 532 4.30 -37.61 19.82
C GLN A 532 5.67 -37.90 19.20
N LYS A 533 6.42 -38.87 19.75
CA LYS A 533 7.73 -39.26 19.23
C LYS A 533 7.61 -39.94 17.87
N GLU A 534 6.66 -40.86 17.71
CA GLU A 534 6.40 -41.57 16.44
C GLU A 534 5.87 -40.62 15.36
N ALA A 535 5.03 -39.65 15.74
CA ALA A 535 4.53 -38.63 14.82
C ALA A 535 5.67 -37.74 14.29
N PHE A 536 6.62 -37.40 15.16
CA PHE A 536 7.79 -36.61 14.80
C PHE A 536 8.75 -37.38 13.88
N GLU A 537 8.99 -38.67 14.14
CA GLU A 537 9.82 -39.53 13.29
C GLU A 537 9.22 -39.67 11.89
N LYS A 538 7.91 -39.90 11.76
CA LYS A 538 7.22 -40.00 10.45
C LYS A 538 7.23 -38.70 9.66
N LEU A 539 7.05 -37.57 10.33
CA LEU A 539 7.11 -36.26 9.68
C LEU A 539 8.53 -35.93 9.22
N SER A 540 9.53 -36.33 10.02
CA SER A 540 10.96 -36.17 9.70
C SER A 540 11.36 -37.05 8.50
N GLU A 541 10.87 -38.30 8.43
CA GLU A 541 11.10 -39.18 7.28
C GLU A 541 10.50 -38.61 6.00
N ALA A 542 9.24 -38.16 6.03
CA ALA A 542 8.56 -37.55 4.89
C ALA A 542 9.25 -36.26 4.43
N ALA A 543 9.77 -35.46 5.36
CA ALA A 543 10.51 -34.23 5.07
C ALA A 543 11.94 -34.49 4.55
N SER A 544 12.54 -35.63 4.85
CA SER A 544 13.90 -35.98 4.44
C SER A 544 14.03 -36.38 2.97
N GLY A 545 12.91 -36.59 2.27
CA GLY A 545 12.91 -36.98 0.85
C GLY A 545 13.56 -38.34 0.55
N LYS A 546 13.97 -39.12 1.56
CA LYS A 546 14.46 -40.48 1.37
C LYS A 546 13.26 -41.40 1.13
N GLN A 547 12.98 -41.67 -0.13
CA GLN A 547 12.12 -42.79 -0.50
C GLN A 547 12.76 -44.11 -0.01
N PRO A 548 11.99 -45.07 0.53
CA PRO A 548 12.42 -46.47 0.49
C PRO A 548 12.66 -46.85 -0.98
N PRO A 549 13.61 -47.75 -1.28
CA PRO A 549 14.00 -48.03 -2.66
C PRO A 549 12.79 -48.47 -3.48
N ASN A 550 12.38 -47.62 -4.45
CA ASN A 550 11.29 -47.93 -5.36
C ASN A 550 11.87 -48.68 -6.56
N LYS A 551 11.33 -49.88 -6.81
CA LYS A 551 11.87 -50.91 -7.69
C LYS A 551 11.59 -50.71 -9.19
N ASP A 552 10.94 -49.64 -9.61
CA ASP A 552 10.43 -49.54 -10.99
C ASP A 552 10.76 -48.22 -11.69
N LYS A 553 11.97 -48.13 -12.28
CA LYS A 553 12.26 -47.71 -13.68
C LYS A 553 13.75 -47.42 -13.90
N PRO A 554 14.34 -47.79 -15.06
CA PRO A 554 15.78 -47.85 -15.24
C PRO A 554 16.39 -46.53 -15.70
N THR A 555 17.41 -46.06 -14.98
CA THR A 555 18.39 -45.06 -15.44
C THR A 555 19.26 -45.70 -16.52
N LYS A 556 19.58 -44.99 -17.61
CA LYS A 556 20.49 -45.49 -18.66
C LYS A 556 21.85 -45.84 -18.03
N VAL A 557 22.13 -47.15 -17.92
CA VAL A 557 23.36 -47.68 -17.35
C VAL A 557 24.45 -47.75 -18.42
N ASN A 558 25.66 -47.27 -18.14
CA ASN A 558 26.82 -47.56 -18.98
C ASN A 558 27.16 -49.06 -18.82
N LEU A 559 26.86 -49.86 -19.84
CA LEU A 559 26.94 -51.32 -19.73
C LEU A 559 28.36 -51.80 -19.46
N ASP A 560 29.39 -51.15 -20.00
CA ASP A 560 30.78 -51.57 -19.78
C ASP A 560 31.19 -51.41 -18.30
N GLU A 561 30.86 -50.27 -17.71
CA GLU A 561 31.11 -50.02 -16.28
C GLU A 561 30.27 -50.92 -15.38
N TYR A 562 29.04 -51.23 -15.80
CA TYR A 562 28.17 -52.14 -15.05
C TYR A 562 28.64 -53.59 -15.11
N GLY A 563 29.18 -54.02 -16.25
CA GLY A 563 29.81 -55.33 -16.40
C GLY A 563 31.00 -55.50 -15.46
N GLU A 564 31.86 -54.47 -15.34
CA GLU A 564 32.99 -54.49 -14.42
C GLU A 564 32.56 -54.49 -12.94
N GLN A 565 31.49 -53.77 -12.60
CA GLN A 565 30.92 -53.81 -11.25
C GLN A 565 30.37 -55.20 -10.92
N LEU A 566 29.68 -55.84 -11.85
CA LEU A 566 29.14 -57.19 -11.67
C LEU A 566 30.25 -58.24 -11.57
N LYS A 567 31.32 -58.15 -12.37
CA LYS A 567 32.50 -59.02 -12.25
C LYS A 567 33.15 -58.90 -10.86
N LYS A 568 33.29 -57.68 -10.32
CA LYS A 568 33.81 -57.46 -8.96
C LYS A 568 32.88 -58.01 -7.88
N ALA A 569 31.56 -57.95 -8.08
CA ALA A 569 30.58 -58.53 -7.16
C ALA A 569 30.67 -60.07 -7.13
N VAL A 570 30.89 -60.71 -8.29
CA VAL A 570 31.12 -62.15 -8.37
C VAL A 570 32.43 -62.55 -7.72
N ALA A 571 33.52 -61.83 -8.02
CA ALA A 571 34.84 -62.10 -7.44
C ALA A 571 34.88 -61.92 -5.91
N SER A 572 34.02 -61.05 -5.36
CA SER A 572 33.88 -60.86 -3.91
C SER A 572 32.85 -61.79 -3.25
N GLY A 573 32.30 -62.75 -3.99
CA GLY A 573 31.31 -63.72 -3.47
C GLY A 573 29.96 -63.11 -3.11
N LYS A 574 29.71 -61.85 -3.47
CA LYS A 574 28.45 -61.14 -3.18
C LYS A 574 27.31 -61.53 -4.12
N MET A 575 27.62 -62.33 -5.14
CA MET A 575 26.74 -62.68 -6.26
C MET A 575 27.30 -63.87 -7.03
N THR A 576 26.44 -64.73 -7.59
CA THR A 576 26.90 -65.81 -8.48
C THR A 576 27.13 -65.32 -9.91
N LYS A 577 27.93 -66.05 -10.70
CA LYS A 577 28.21 -65.67 -12.09
C LYS A 577 26.93 -65.67 -12.93
N GLU A 578 26.01 -66.60 -12.66
CA GLU A 578 24.72 -66.72 -13.32
C GLU A 578 23.81 -65.51 -13.02
N GLU A 579 23.78 -65.06 -11.76
CA GLU A 579 23.04 -63.85 -11.34
C GLU A 579 23.59 -62.57 -11.97
N ALA A 580 24.92 -62.46 -12.08
CA ALA A 580 25.57 -61.33 -12.74
C ALA A 580 25.23 -61.28 -14.24
N ILE A 581 25.26 -62.41 -14.93
CA ILE A 581 24.91 -62.50 -16.36
C ILE A 581 23.43 -62.15 -16.59
N ALA A 582 22.53 -62.59 -15.71
CA ALA A 582 21.10 -62.27 -15.80
C ALA A 582 20.86 -60.75 -15.67
N LYS A 583 21.48 -60.11 -14.68
CA LYS A 583 21.36 -58.65 -14.45
C LYS A 583 21.97 -57.82 -15.58
N TYR A 584 23.08 -58.27 -16.16
CA TYR A 584 23.69 -57.58 -17.30
C TYR A 584 22.80 -57.65 -18.55
N LYS A 585 22.20 -58.81 -18.84
CA LYS A 585 21.27 -58.97 -19.98
C LYS A 585 20.02 -58.11 -19.83
N GLU A 586 19.45 -58.07 -18.62
CA GLU A 586 18.29 -57.24 -18.31
C GLU A 586 18.58 -55.74 -18.53
N ALA A 587 19.75 -55.27 -18.07
CA ALA A 587 20.19 -53.90 -18.30
C ALA A 587 20.44 -53.59 -19.79
N ALA A 588 20.97 -54.55 -20.56
CA ALA A 588 21.24 -54.40 -21.99
C ALA A 588 19.96 -54.41 -22.84
N GLU A 589 18.95 -55.20 -22.47
CA GLU A 589 17.65 -55.22 -23.14
C GLU A 589 16.84 -53.93 -22.88
N ALA A 590 16.93 -53.39 -21.66
CA ALA A 590 16.30 -52.11 -21.30
C ALA A 590 16.83 -50.92 -22.14
N GLN A 591 18.02 -51.02 -22.75
CA GLN A 591 18.56 -49.98 -23.63
C GLN A 591 18.17 -50.12 -25.12
N LYS A 592 17.71 -51.28 -25.58
CA LYS A 592 17.33 -51.51 -27.00
C LYS A 592 15.97 -50.92 -27.41
N GLY A 593 15.19 -50.39 -26.47
CA GLY A 593 13.87 -49.79 -26.71
C GLY A 593 13.86 -48.42 -27.42
N GLY A 594 15.02 -47.87 -27.81
CA GLY A 594 15.15 -46.68 -28.65
C GLY A 594 16.00 -46.98 -29.88
N LYS A 595 15.48 -46.71 -31.09
CA LYS A 595 16.07 -47.07 -32.38
C LYS A 595 17.60 -46.84 -32.48
N GLY A 596 18.33 -47.93 -32.69
CA GLY A 596 19.43 -48.08 -33.67
C GLY A 596 20.77 -47.38 -33.42
N THR A 597 21.73 -48.07 -32.80
CA THR A 597 23.14 -48.16 -33.25
C THR A 597 23.78 -49.44 -32.71
N GLY A 598 24.64 -50.07 -33.51
CA GLY A 598 25.04 -51.49 -33.43
C GLY A 598 25.81 -51.94 -32.19
N ILE A 599 25.52 -53.18 -31.79
CA ILE A 599 26.32 -53.94 -30.82
C ILE A 599 27.49 -54.57 -31.59
N LYS A 600 28.72 -54.16 -31.29
CA LYS A 600 29.89 -55.01 -31.56
C LYS A 600 29.96 -56.04 -30.42
N LYS A 601 29.81 -57.32 -30.79
CA LYS A 601 30.17 -58.45 -29.92
C LYS A 601 31.69 -58.45 -29.75
N GLY A 602 32.15 -58.28 -28.52
CA GLY A 602 33.51 -58.51 -28.07
C GLY A 602 33.45 -59.10 -26.67
#